data_AF-A0A7V9P4W7-F1
#
_entry.id   AF-A0A7V9P4W7-F1
#
_cell.length_a   1.000
_cell.length_b   1.000
_cell.length_c   1.000
_cell.angle_alpha   90.00
_cell.angle_beta   90.00
_cell.angle_gamma   90.00
#
_symmetry.space_group_name_H-M   'P 1'
#
loop_
_entity.id
_entity.type
_entity.pdbx_description
1 polymer ?
#
loop_
_entity_poly.entity_id
_entity_poly.type
_entity_poly.pdbx_seq_one_letter_code
_entity_poly.pdbx_strand_id
1 'polypeptide(L)'
;MLKLGIVTTAVALALAPTAAAGGPDEHANQNATVKVCQNVKAQMGARNFNAAFAPLTRSPRAALRNCSRREAAAMQQARMNAAKTCAAWKADSALFAAAVAGTPNQGKTFEQVYGTGANAYGKCVSSVARARNQARRAAFVNAAKTCRSWKNDPAAFTAAMAGTANAGKTFAQVFGEGRNAYGKCVSSVASSRND
;
A
#
# COMPACT_ATOMS: atom_id res chain seq x y z
N MET A 1 -12.60 10.39 17.67
CA MET A 1 -12.31 10.95 16.33
C MET A 1 -10.81 11.14 16.22
N LEU A 2 -10.12 10.22 15.54
CA LEU A 2 -8.66 10.20 15.48
C LEU A 2 -8.20 11.20 14.40
N LYS A 3 -7.74 12.39 14.81
CA LYS A 3 -6.97 13.28 13.94
C LYS A 3 -5.50 12.88 14.05
N LEU A 4 -5.09 11.92 13.25
CA LEU A 4 -3.68 11.60 13.05
C LEU A 4 -3.19 12.46 11.89
N GLY A 5 -2.18 13.29 12.14
CA GLY A 5 -1.68 14.29 11.20
C GLY A 5 -1.28 13.66 9.86
N ILE A 6 -1.92 14.15 8.80
CA ILE A 6 -1.62 13.82 7.40
C ILE A 6 -0.21 14.35 7.11
N VAL A 7 0.78 13.46 7.10
CA VAL A 7 2.07 13.73 6.47
C VAL A 7 1.95 13.28 5.01
N THR A 8 1.65 14.24 4.14
CA THR A 8 1.69 14.10 2.68
C THR A 8 3.13 13.85 2.22
N THR A 9 3.59 12.60 2.26
CA THR A 9 4.81 12.23 1.54
C THR A 9 4.54 12.23 0.03
N ALA A 10 4.98 13.30 -0.61
CA ALA A 10 5.10 13.44 -2.06
C ALA A 10 5.95 12.29 -2.64
N VAL A 11 5.32 11.41 -3.42
CA VAL A 11 6.02 10.38 -4.18
C VAL A 11 6.45 11.00 -5.51
N ALA A 12 7.76 11.18 -5.71
CA ALA A 12 8.30 11.57 -7.00
C ALA A 12 8.08 10.46 -8.04
N LEU A 13 7.34 10.76 -9.11
CA LEU A 13 7.14 9.85 -10.23
C LEU A 13 8.12 10.17 -11.37
N ALA A 14 9.14 9.34 -11.52
CA ALA A 14 9.89 9.23 -12.77
C ALA A 14 9.06 8.40 -13.76
N LEU A 15 8.54 9.03 -14.82
CA LEU A 15 7.81 8.37 -15.90
C LEU A 15 8.81 7.88 -16.96
N ALA A 16 8.98 6.56 -17.07
CA ALA A 16 9.55 5.92 -18.25
C ALA A 16 8.43 5.55 -19.24
N PRO A 17 8.64 5.65 -20.56
CA PRO A 17 7.62 5.32 -21.55
C PRO A 17 7.38 3.81 -21.60
N THR A 18 6.18 3.35 -21.24
CA THR A 18 5.74 1.97 -21.50
C THR A 18 4.45 1.99 -22.30
N ALA A 19 4.57 1.60 -23.57
CA ALA A 19 3.46 1.24 -24.43
C ALA A 19 3.05 -0.21 -24.14
N ALA A 20 1.75 -0.45 -23.95
CA ALA A 20 1.03 -1.68 -24.34
C ALA A 20 -0.44 -1.54 -23.93
N ALA A 21 -1.31 -1.42 -24.93
CA ALA A 21 -2.74 -1.66 -24.82
C ALA A 21 -2.99 -3.15 -25.06
N GLY A 22 -3.50 -3.82 -24.03
CA GLY A 22 -4.00 -5.20 -24.07
C GLY A 22 -4.82 -5.40 -22.80
N GLY A 23 -6.06 -5.88 -22.95
CA GLY A 23 -6.92 -6.19 -21.79
C GLY A 23 -6.20 -7.11 -20.82
N PRO A 24 -6.47 -7.02 -19.49
CA PRO A 24 -5.73 -7.78 -18.51
C PRO A 24 -6.01 -9.28 -18.68
N ASP A 25 -5.07 -9.98 -19.30
CA ASP A 25 -4.95 -11.44 -19.21
C ASP A 25 -4.84 -11.79 -17.71
N GLU A 26 -5.77 -12.61 -17.24
CA GLU A 26 -5.86 -13.03 -15.84
C GLU A 26 -4.61 -13.80 -15.39
N HIS A 27 -3.96 -14.55 -16.29
CA HIS A 27 -2.70 -15.24 -16.04
C HIS A 27 -1.51 -14.28 -15.98
N ALA A 28 -1.48 -13.25 -16.83
CA ALA A 28 -0.46 -12.20 -16.73
C ALA A 28 -0.57 -11.42 -15.41
N ASN A 29 -1.81 -11.18 -14.94
CA ASN A 29 -2.09 -10.54 -13.66
C ASN A 29 -1.70 -11.44 -12.46
N GLN A 30 -1.98 -12.74 -12.53
CA GLN A 30 -1.55 -13.71 -11.51
C GLN A 30 -0.02 -13.78 -11.40
N ASN A 31 0.70 -13.86 -12.53
CA ASN A 31 2.16 -13.87 -12.53
C ASN A 31 2.77 -12.56 -12.00
N ALA A 32 2.15 -11.41 -12.31
CA ALA A 32 2.56 -10.11 -11.77
C ALA A 32 2.37 -10.04 -10.25
N THR A 33 1.22 -10.48 -9.73
CA THR A 33 0.95 -10.46 -8.28
C THR A 33 1.83 -11.45 -7.51
N VAL A 34 2.16 -12.60 -8.09
CA VAL A 34 3.11 -13.55 -7.47
C VAL A 34 4.51 -12.93 -7.34
N LYS A 35 5.04 -12.28 -8.40
CA LYS A 35 6.34 -11.59 -8.33
C LYS A 35 6.35 -10.49 -7.27
N VAL A 36 5.25 -9.74 -7.17
CA VAL A 36 5.08 -8.75 -6.12
C VAL A 36 5.13 -9.40 -4.73
N CYS A 37 4.41 -10.49 -4.53
CA CYS A 37 4.39 -11.21 -3.25
C CYS A 37 5.75 -11.83 -2.90
N GLN A 38 6.53 -12.25 -3.90
CA GLN A 38 7.92 -12.67 -3.68
C GLN A 38 8.80 -11.51 -3.21
N ASN A 39 8.64 -10.32 -3.79
CA ASN A 39 9.36 -9.12 -3.35
C ASN A 39 8.97 -8.71 -1.93
N VAL A 40 7.67 -8.71 -1.60
CA VAL A 40 7.20 -8.46 -0.22
C VAL A 40 7.79 -9.49 0.75
N LYS A 41 7.78 -10.77 0.37
CA LYS A 41 8.38 -11.86 1.15
C LYS A 41 9.88 -11.63 1.38
N ALA A 42 10.62 -11.20 0.37
CA ALA A 42 12.05 -10.90 0.48
C ALA A 42 12.31 -9.75 1.47
N GLN A 43 11.49 -8.70 1.42
CA GLN A 43 11.65 -7.53 2.30
C GLN A 43 11.35 -7.78 3.79
N MET A 44 10.44 -8.71 4.11
CA MET A 44 10.04 -8.99 5.50
C MET A 44 10.52 -10.34 6.05
N GLY A 45 11.03 -11.22 5.20
CA GLY A 45 11.43 -12.58 5.53
C GLY A 45 10.27 -13.59 5.47
N ALA A 46 10.59 -14.84 5.11
CA ALA A 46 9.62 -15.91 4.87
C ALA A 46 8.73 -16.23 6.09
N ARG A 47 9.31 -16.23 7.30
CA ARG A 47 8.56 -16.51 8.54
C ARG A 47 7.47 -15.46 8.79
N ASN A 48 7.81 -14.19 8.64
CA ASN A 48 6.90 -13.06 8.82
C ASN A 48 5.86 -13.01 7.70
N PHE A 49 6.27 -13.28 6.47
CA PHE A 49 5.36 -13.39 5.34
C PHE A 49 4.30 -14.49 5.56
N ASN A 50 4.73 -15.70 5.93
CA ASN A 50 3.80 -16.79 6.21
C ASN A 50 2.90 -16.48 7.41
N ALA A 51 3.42 -15.75 8.42
CA ALA A 51 2.64 -15.27 9.55
C ALA A 51 1.55 -14.28 9.16
N ALA A 52 1.84 -13.38 8.23
CA ALA A 52 0.93 -12.33 7.79
C ALA A 52 -0.16 -12.87 6.86
N PHE A 53 0.21 -13.73 5.91
CA PHE A 53 -0.68 -14.17 4.84
C PHE A 53 -1.26 -15.57 5.03
N ALA A 54 -0.69 -16.40 5.90
CA ALA A 54 -1.24 -17.70 6.27
C ALA A 54 -1.13 -17.91 7.79
N PRO A 55 -1.72 -17.05 8.63
CA PRO A 55 -1.48 -17.04 10.08
C PRO A 55 -1.79 -18.38 10.76
N LEU A 56 -2.79 -19.11 10.26
CA LEU A 56 -3.24 -20.39 10.83
C LEU A 56 -2.33 -21.57 10.42
N THR A 57 -2.03 -21.70 9.13
CA THR A 57 -1.31 -22.87 8.59
C THR A 57 0.19 -22.66 8.45
N ARG A 58 0.66 -21.41 8.39
CA ARG A 58 2.05 -21.00 8.08
C ARG A 58 2.62 -21.61 6.80
N SER A 59 1.75 -22.16 5.94
CA SER A 59 2.13 -22.78 4.67
C SER A 59 2.61 -21.71 3.68
N PRO A 60 3.82 -21.85 3.10
CA PRO A 60 4.33 -20.93 2.08
C PRO A 60 3.41 -20.83 0.85
N ARG A 61 2.82 -21.95 0.42
CA ARG A 61 1.89 -22.01 -0.72
C ARG A 61 0.60 -21.24 -0.41
N ALA A 62 0.03 -21.46 0.77
CA ALA A 62 -1.16 -20.72 1.20
C ALA A 62 -0.87 -19.23 1.35
N ALA A 63 0.29 -18.86 1.89
CA ALA A 63 0.70 -17.47 2.07
C ALA A 63 0.85 -16.74 0.73
N LEU A 64 1.53 -17.34 -0.25
CA LEU A 64 1.66 -16.76 -1.59
C LEU A 64 0.29 -16.59 -2.26
N ARG A 65 -0.56 -17.61 -2.23
CA ARG A 65 -1.92 -17.53 -2.80
C ARG A 65 -2.75 -16.41 -2.16
N ASN A 66 -2.74 -16.32 -0.83
CA ASN A 66 -3.49 -15.30 -0.10
C ASN A 66 -2.93 -13.90 -0.34
N CYS A 67 -1.61 -13.76 -0.44
CA CYS A 67 -0.97 -12.51 -0.83
C CYS A 67 -1.38 -12.10 -2.24
N SER A 68 -1.30 -13.01 -3.22
CA SER A 68 -1.67 -12.71 -4.62
C SER A 68 -3.12 -12.27 -4.75
N ARG A 69 -4.05 -12.92 -4.03
CA ARG A 69 -5.47 -12.53 -4.00
C ARG A 69 -5.66 -11.12 -3.41
N ARG A 70 -4.97 -10.80 -2.31
CA ARG A 70 -5.01 -9.46 -1.72
C ARG A 70 -4.43 -8.41 -2.64
N GLU A 71 -3.30 -8.68 -3.29
CA GLU A 71 -2.68 -7.77 -4.23
C GLU A 71 -3.55 -7.53 -5.47
N ALA A 72 -4.17 -8.58 -6.02
CA ALA A 72 -5.10 -8.44 -7.15
C ALA A 72 -6.28 -7.52 -6.81
N ALA A 73 -6.95 -7.77 -5.67
CA ALA A 73 -8.07 -6.95 -5.21
C ALA A 73 -7.63 -5.49 -4.98
N ALA A 74 -6.47 -5.30 -4.37
CA ALA A 74 -5.97 -3.97 -4.04
C ALA A 74 -5.43 -3.22 -5.28
N MET A 75 -4.92 -3.91 -6.30
CA MET A 75 -4.60 -3.32 -7.61
C MET A 75 -5.86 -2.83 -8.32
N GLN A 76 -6.94 -3.63 -8.28
CA GLN A 76 -8.21 -3.23 -8.89
C GLN A 76 -8.80 -2.00 -8.19
N GLN A 77 -8.81 -1.99 -6.86
CA GLN A 77 -9.26 -0.82 -6.09
C GLN A 77 -8.38 0.41 -6.38
N ALA A 78 -7.06 0.23 -6.47
CA ALA A 78 -6.15 1.33 -6.80
C ALA A 78 -6.43 1.91 -8.18
N ARG A 79 -6.76 1.09 -9.19
CA ARG A 79 -7.16 1.55 -10.53
C ARG A 79 -8.47 2.34 -10.50
N MET A 80 -9.50 1.83 -9.82
CA MET A 80 -10.79 2.53 -9.71
C MET A 80 -10.64 3.88 -8.99
N ASN A 81 -9.89 3.91 -7.89
CA ASN A 81 -9.67 5.15 -7.17
C ASN A 81 -8.77 6.12 -7.96
N ALA A 82 -7.76 5.61 -8.67
CA ALA A 82 -6.92 6.40 -9.57
C ALA A 82 -7.74 7.01 -10.72
N ALA A 83 -8.66 6.26 -11.31
CA ALA A 83 -9.59 6.76 -12.32
C ALA A 83 -10.38 7.96 -11.81
N LYS A 84 -11.01 7.85 -10.63
CA LYS A 84 -11.73 8.97 -9.99
C LYS A 84 -10.83 10.19 -9.76
N THR A 85 -9.64 9.97 -9.21
CA THR A 85 -8.66 11.05 -8.97
C THR A 85 -8.21 11.72 -10.27
N CYS A 86 -7.90 10.95 -11.30
CA CYS A 86 -7.47 11.48 -12.59
C CYS A 86 -8.59 12.19 -13.34
N ALA A 87 -9.85 11.78 -13.16
CA ALA A 87 -10.99 12.49 -13.70
C ALA A 87 -11.13 13.87 -13.05
N ALA A 88 -11.00 13.94 -11.71
CA ALA A 88 -11.02 15.19 -10.97
C ALA A 88 -9.85 16.12 -11.37
N TRP A 89 -8.61 15.60 -11.41
CA TRP A 89 -7.43 16.39 -11.80
C TRP A 89 -7.49 16.91 -13.24
N LYS A 90 -8.11 16.15 -14.15
CA LYS A 90 -8.29 16.61 -15.53
C LYS A 90 -9.35 17.71 -15.62
N ALA A 91 -10.37 17.67 -14.77
CA ALA A 91 -11.45 18.67 -14.75
C ALA A 91 -11.07 19.95 -13.99
N ASP A 92 -10.14 19.86 -13.04
CA ASP A 92 -9.77 20.95 -12.14
C ASP A 92 -8.24 21.08 -12.02
N SER A 93 -7.71 22.14 -12.63
CA SER A 93 -6.28 22.44 -12.63
C SER A 93 -5.75 22.86 -11.26
N ALA A 94 -6.58 23.42 -10.38
CA ALA A 94 -6.19 23.77 -9.02
C ALA A 94 -6.04 22.51 -8.15
N LEU A 95 -6.96 21.54 -8.28
CA LEU A 95 -6.81 20.24 -7.63
C LEU A 95 -5.57 19.50 -8.12
N PHE A 96 -5.28 19.57 -9.42
CA PHE A 96 -4.06 19.00 -9.96
C PHE A 96 -2.80 19.70 -9.40
N ALA A 97 -2.76 21.04 -9.44
CA ALA A 97 -1.65 21.83 -8.92
C ALA A 97 -1.37 21.53 -7.43
N ALA A 98 -2.42 21.42 -6.62
CA ALA A 98 -2.31 21.02 -5.22
C ALA A 98 -1.74 19.60 -5.06
N ALA A 99 -2.17 18.65 -5.90
CA ALA A 99 -1.69 17.28 -5.86
C ALA A 99 -0.21 17.11 -6.26
N VAL A 100 0.33 18.03 -7.07
CA VAL A 100 1.74 18.00 -7.50
C VAL A 100 2.61 19.00 -6.73
N ALA A 101 2.08 19.71 -5.75
CA ALA A 101 2.84 20.63 -4.91
C ALA A 101 3.98 19.90 -4.17
N GLY A 102 5.19 20.47 -4.19
CA GLY A 102 6.37 19.84 -3.60
C GLY A 102 6.92 18.63 -4.36
N THR A 103 6.40 18.34 -5.57
CA THR A 103 6.92 17.30 -6.46
C THR A 103 7.76 17.91 -7.59
N PRO A 104 8.56 17.11 -8.33
CA PRO A 104 9.23 17.56 -9.56
C PRO A 104 8.26 18.03 -10.68
N ASN A 105 6.95 17.88 -10.47
CA ASN A 105 5.90 18.35 -11.38
C ASN A 105 5.18 19.60 -10.87
N GLN A 106 5.66 20.20 -9.78
CA GLN A 106 5.14 21.48 -9.30
C GLN A 106 5.20 22.53 -10.42
N GLY A 107 4.11 23.30 -10.56
CA GLY A 107 3.97 24.31 -11.61
C GLY A 107 3.66 23.76 -13.00
N LYS A 108 3.60 22.43 -13.19
CA LYS A 108 3.20 21.83 -14.46
C LYS A 108 1.69 21.62 -14.53
N THR A 109 1.12 21.68 -15.73
CA THR A 109 -0.29 21.32 -15.98
C THR A 109 -0.47 19.81 -16.14
N PHE A 110 -1.72 19.35 -16.10
CA PHE A 110 -2.05 17.95 -16.33
C PHE A 110 -1.49 17.45 -17.67
N GLU A 111 -1.60 18.25 -18.72
CA GLU A 111 -1.12 17.95 -20.07
C GLU A 111 0.41 17.94 -20.13
N GLN A 112 1.09 18.81 -19.38
CA GLN A 112 2.55 18.80 -19.32
C GLN A 112 3.10 17.56 -18.60
N VAL A 113 2.33 17.01 -17.64
CA VAL A 113 2.73 15.81 -16.88
C VAL A 113 2.36 14.52 -17.59
N TYR A 114 1.15 14.43 -18.14
CA TYR A 114 0.61 13.19 -18.72
C TYR A 114 0.51 13.20 -20.25
N GLY A 115 0.79 14.34 -20.88
CA GLY A 115 0.66 14.56 -22.32
C GLY A 115 -0.73 15.03 -22.72
N THR A 116 -0.90 15.31 -24.01
CA THR A 116 -2.18 15.64 -24.63
C THR A 116 -2.79 14.41 -25.33
N GLY A 117 -4.11 14.38 -25.50
CA GLY A 117 -4.83 13.34 -26.24
C GLY A 117 -5.41 12.19 -25.39
N ALA A 118 -6.00 11.19 -26.07
CA ALA A 118 -6.77 10.11 -25.45
C ALA A 118 -5.97 9.28 -24.42
N ASN A 119 -4.64 9.20 -24.58
CA ASN A 119 -3.78 8.42 -23.71
C ASN A 119 -3.37 9.13 -22.41
N ALA A 120 -3.59 10.44 -22.27
CA ALA A 120 -3.18 11.21 -21.09
C ALA A 120 -3.90 10.72 -19.83
N TYR A 121 -5.20 10.46 -19.93
CA TYR A 121 -5.98 9.93 -18.83
C TYR A 121 -5.49 8.54 -18.42
N GLY A 122 -5.27 7.63 -19.38
CA GLY A 122 -4.74 6.28 -19.11
C GLY A 122 -3.36 6.31 -18.43
N LYS A 123 -2.48 7.23 -18.86
CA LYS A 123 -1.19 7.47 -18.21
C LYS A 123 -1.35 7.92 -16.77
N CYS A 124 -2.25 8.89 -16.50
CA CYS A 124 -2.56 9.31 -15.14
C CYS A 124 -3.06 8.14 -14.28
N VAL A 125 -4.03 7.37 -14.76
CA VAL A 125 -4.60 6.25 -13.99
C VAL A 125 -3.55 5.20 -13.68
N SER A 126 -2.72 4.82 -14.66
CA SER A 126 -1.63 3.86 -14.47
C SER A 126 -0.60 4.36 -13.45
N SER A 127 -0.18 5.62 -13.59
CA SER A 127 0.74 6.34 -12.71
C SER A 127 0.25 6.36 -11.26
N VAL A 128 -0.95 6.87 -11.03
CA VAL A 128 -1.54 7.01 -9.69
C VAL A 128 -1.80 5.64 -9.06
N ALA A 129 -2.32 4.68 -9.83
CA ALA A 129 -2.54 3.33 -9.33
C ALA A 129 -1.22 2.66 -8.92
N ARG A 130 -0.15 2.83 -9.72
CA ARG A 130 1.18 2.30 -9.38
C ARG A 130 1.71 2.91 -8.08
N ALA A 131 1.64 4.23 -7.94
CA ALA A 131 2.07 4.94 -6.74
C ALA A 131 1.32 4.45 -5.48
N ARG A 132 -0.02 4.33 -5.56
CA ARG A 132 -0.83 3.81 -4.45
C ARG A 132 -0.49 2.38 -4.08
N ASN A 133 -0.29 1.51 -5.07
CA ASN A 133 0.13 0.12 -4.82
C ASN A 133 1.51 0.07 -4.14
N GLN A 134 2.46 0.91 -4.56
CA GLN A 134 3.79 0.97 -3.96
C GLN A 134 3.74 1.49 -2.52
N ALA A 135 3.00 2.57 -2.27
CA ALA A 135 2.78 3.10 -0.92
C ALA A 135 2.15 2.06 0.00
N ARG A 136 1.09 1.37 -0.46
CA ARG A 136 0.44 0.28 0.31
C ARG A 136 1.43 -0.83 0.66
N ARG A 137 2.27 -1.27 -0.29
CA ARG A 137 3.28 -2.31 -0.04
C ARG A 137 4.32 -1.88 0.98
N ALA A 138 4.83 -0.65 0.85
CA ALA A 138 5.77 -0.09 1.81
C ALA A 138 5.14 0.00 3.21
N ALA A 139 3.89 0.46 3.30
CA ALA A 139 3.13 0.50 4.56
C ALA A 139 3.00 -0.90 5.16
N PHE A 140 2.67 -1.90 4.36
CA PHE A 140 2.54 -3.29 4.82
C PHE A 140 3.87 -3.90 5.29
N VAL A 141 4.97 -3.67 4.58
CA VAL A 141 6.31 -4.13 4.99
C VAL A 141 6.76 -3.43 6.28
N ASN A 142 6.52 -2.12 6.38
CA ASN A 142 6.87 -1.38 7.59
C ASN A 142 6.01 -1.82 8.77
N ALA A 143 4.71 -2.02 8.57
CA ALA A 143 3.81 -2.59 9.57
C ALA A 143 4.30 -3.97 10.05
N ALA A 144 4.72 -4.85 9.13
CA ALA A 144 5.32 -6.14 9.46
C ALA A 144 6.57 -6.01 10.35
N LYS A 145 7.48 -5.11 10.02
CA LYS A 145 8.69 -4.84 10.82
C LYS A 145 8.32 -4.29 12.21
N THR A 146 7.43 -3.29 12.27
CA THR A 146 6.94 -2.70 13.52
C THR A 146 6.26 -3.74 14.41
N CYS A 147 5.31 -4.51 13.86
CA CYS A 147 4.61 -5.55 14.60
C CYS A 147 5.52 -6.69 15.06
N ARG A 148 6.61 -6.97 14.32
CA ARG A 148 7.63 -7.91 14.76
C ARG A 148 8.41 -7.36 15.95
N SER A 149 8.79 -6.09 15.90
CA SER A 149 9.47 -5.39 17.00
C SER A 149 8.61 -5.41 18.26
N TRP A 150 7.37 -4.92 18.17
CA TRP A 150 6.42 -4.87 19.28
C TRP A 150 6.11 -6.23 19.89
N LYS A 151 6.08 -7.28 19.07
CA LYS A 151 5.85 -8.63 19.57
C LYS A 151 7.04 -9.17 20.37
N ASN A 152 8.27 -8.76 20.04
CA ASN A 152 9.48 -9.23 20.69
C ASN A 152 9.93 -8.31 21.84
N ASP A 153 9.47 -7.06 21.86
CA ASP A 153 9.82 -6.04 22.84
C ASP A 153 8.54 -5.39 23.40
N PRO A 154 8.07 -5.86 24.56
CA PRO A 154 6.91 -5.28 25.23
C PRO A 154 7.09 -3.82 25.63
N ALA A 155 8.31 -3.38 25.94
CA ALA A 155 8.57 -1.99 26.31
C ALA A 155 8.40 -1.06 25.09
N ALA A 156 8.94 -1.46 23.93
CA ALA A 156 8.72 -0.74 22.67
C ALA A 156 7.23 -0.68 22.29
N PHE A 157 6.47 -1.76 22.56
CA PHE A 157 5.03 -1.75 22.36
C PHE A 157 4.32 -0.77 23.30
N THR A 158 4.59 -0.84 24.61
CA THR A 158 3.99 0.06 25.60
C THR A 158 4.29 1.52 25.28
N ALA A 159 5.52 1.85 24.91
CA ALA A 159 5.91 3.19 24.48
C ALA A 159 5.12 3.64 23.23
N ALA A 160 4.96 2.76 22.23
CA ALA A 160 4.20 3.08 21.02
C ALA A 160 2.69 3.24 21.26
N MET A 161 2.15 2.64 22.33
CA MET A 161 0.75 2.75 22.71
C MET A 161 0.49 3.89 23.71
N ALA A 162 1.53 4.56 24.22
CA ALA A 162 1.40 5.68 25.14
C ALA A 162 0.53 6.79 24.51
N GLY A 163 -0.44 7.30 25.28
CA GLY A 163 -1.38 8.33 24.82
C GLY A 163 -2.45 7.84 23.83
N THR A 164 -2.52 6.53 23.55
CA THR A 164 -3.59 5.93 22.73
C THR A 164 -4.67 5.30 23.60
N ALA A 165 -5.82 4.93 23.01
CA ALA A 165 -6.84 4.12 23.69
C ALA A 165 -6.36 2.70 24.09
N ASN A 166 -5.13 2.33 23.72
CA ASN A 166 -4.47 1.09 24.07
C ASN A 166 -3.31 1.28 25.06
N ALA A 167 -3.15 2.48 25.63
CA ALA A 167 -2.17 2.71 26.68
C ALA A 167 -2.39 1.71 27.85
N GLY A 168 -1.30 1.14 28.36
CA GLY A 168 -1.33 0.14 29.43
C GLY A 168 -1.77 -1.27 29.01
N LYS A 169 -2.22 -1.47 27.77
CA LYS A 169 -2.55 -2.81 27.25
C LYS A 169 -1.29 -3.52 26.74
N THR A 170 -1.32 -4.85 26.76
CA THR A 170 -0.27 -5.70 26.15
C THR A 170 -0.56 -5.96 24.67
N PHE A 171 0.46 -6.42 23.95
CA PHE A 171 0.31 -6.82 22.54
C PHE A 171 -0.82 -7.84 22.36
N ALA A 172 -0.94 -8.79 23.29
CA ALA A 172 -1.98 -9.81 23.29
C ALA A 172 -3.38 -9.23 23.51
N GLN A 173 -3.52 -8.24 24.40
CA GLN A 173 -4.80 -7.58 24.64
C GLN A 173 -5.26 -6.73 23.44
N VAL A 174 -4.32 -6.17 22.67
CA VAL A 174 -4.66 -5.31 21.52
C VAL A 174 -4.89 -6.14 20.25
N PHE A 175 -4.06 -7.14 19.97
CA PHE A 175 -4.11 -7.89 18.72
C PHE A 175 -4.57 -9.34 18.87
N GLY A 176 -4.89 -9.76 20.10
CA GLY A 176 -5.25 -11.14 20.45
C GLY A 176 -4.04 -12.02 20.72
N GLU A 177 -4.31 -13.27 21.10
CA GLU A 177 -3.30 -14.26 21.40
C GLU A 177 -3.01 -15.22 20.23
N GLY A 178 -1.88 -15.93 20.32
CA GLY A 178 -1.59 -17.05 19.42
C GLY A 178 -1.14 -16.67 18.02
N ARG A 179 -1.44 -17.55 17.06
CA ARG A 179 -0.82 -17.54 15.72
C ARG A 179 -1.37 -16.43 14.80
N ASN A 180 -2.53 -15.84 15.12
CA ASN A 180 -3.17 -14.78 14.32
C ASN A 180 -2.80 -13.35 14.78
N ALA A 181 -2.32 -13.18 16.00
CA ALA A 181 -2.03 -11.86 16.60
C ALA A 181 -1.10 -11.00 15.73
N TYR A 182 -0.04 -11.61 15.20
CA TYR A 182 0.88 -10.91 14.30
C TYR A 182 0.18 -10.45 13.01
N GLY A 183 -0.60 -11.32 12.37
CA GLY A 183 -1.33 -10.96 11.15
C GLY A 183 -2.36 -9.84 11.40
N LYS A 184 -3.03 -9.86 12.55
CA LYS A 184 -3.94 -8.79 12.99
C LYS A 184 -3.21 -7.47 13.21
N CYS A 185 -2.06 -7.49 13.89
CA CYS A 185 -1.22 -6.31 14.05
C CYS A 185 -0.82 -5.72 12.70
N VAL A 186 -0.26 -6.54 11.78
CA VAL A 186 0.18 -6.05 10.48
C VAL A 186 -0.98 -5.45 9.68
N SER A 187 -2.14 -6.09 9.71
CA SER A 187 -3.34 -5.56 9.05
C SER A 187 -3.77 -4.22 9.66
N SER A 188 -3.81 -4.10 10.98
CA SER A 188 -4.23 -2.88 11.68
C SER A 188 -3.27 -1.72 11.43
N VAL A 189 -1.96 -1.94 11.59
CA VAL A 189 -0.92 -0.91 11.41
C VAL A 189 -0.77 -0.50 9.94
N ALA A 190 -0.97 -1.42 9.00
CA ALA A 190 -0.93 -1.08 7.57
C ALA A 190 -2.17 -0.27 7.14
N SER A 191 -3.33 -0.52 7.75
CA SER A 191 -4.56 0.23 7.48
C SER A 191 -4.52 1.64 8.08
N SER A 192 -4.02 1.79 9.31
CA SER A 192 -3.97 3.10 10.01
C SER A 192 -2.98 4.11 9.41
N ARG A 193 -2.27 3.75 8.33
CA ARG A 193 -1.33 4.61 7.59
C ARG A 193 -1.81 4.94 6.17
N ASN A 194 -2.98 4.43 5.75
CA ASN A 194 -3.57 4.67 4.43
C ASN A 194 -4.79 5.60 4.46
N ASP A 195 -5.16 6.10 5.63
CA ASP A 195 -6.19 7.12 5.87
C ASP A 195 -5.50 8.42 6.32
#